data_AF-A0A353ZH82-F1
#
_entry.id   AF-A0A353ZH82-F1
#
_cell.length_a   1.000
_cell.length_b   1.000
_cell.length_c   1.000
_cell.angle_alpha   90.00
_cell.angle_beta   90.00
_cell.angle_gamma   90.00
#
_symmetry.space_group_name_H-M   'P 1'
#
loop_
_entity.id
_entity.type
_entity.pdbx_description
1 polymer ?
#
loop_
_entity_poly.entity_id
_entity_poly.type
_entity_poly.pdbx_seq_one_letter_code
_entity_poly.pdbx_strand_id
1 'polypeptide(L)'
;MTSSTERRTWWLIFLVSGLFLLWRSVLPGGPGMARVYVKPVLAEGEGTTGEWVTARPDEPGALVSPARTAGVWVAALLTLAIFSFLYKDNPAYRFAEAVMVGVSAAYFMVAGFWDGLVPKLFVPLSRMQWGSGADVGRSLLTLTPLVLGMMLLWRLLPRGGWIARWPLAFIVGTYAGIRLLSFLEADFVSQIRNTIVPLLVRNPDGLGFDLWASVRNGLMLGGVLSCLAYFFFSVDHRGAYGRVARVGVWYLMITFGASFAFTVMGRIALLAARLEFLFDDWLWLIDPLGKRT
;
A
#
# COMPACT_ATOMS: atom_id res chain seq x y z
N MET A 1 -8.97 33.07 -21.55
CA MET A 1 -8.04 34.07 -20.97
C MET A 1 -8.73 34.66 -19.74
N THR A 2 -8.45 34.14 -18.54
CA THR A 2 -9.01 34.73 -17.30
C THR A 2 -8.30 36.06 -17.06
N SER A 3 -9.08 37.10 -16.76
CA SER A 3 -8.56 38.47 -16.64
C SER A 3 -7.58 38.57 -15.48
N SER A 4 -6.57 39.45 -15.58
CA SER A 4 -5.57 39.65 -14.52
C SER A 4 -6.20 40.01 -13.16
N THR A 5 -7.41 40.58 -13.19
CA THR A 5 -8.25 40.95 -12.06
C THR A 5 -8.82 39.74 -11.34
N GLU A 6 -9.32 38.74 -12.07
CA GLU A 6 -9.88 37.50 -11.51
C GLU A 6 -8.81 36.71 -10.74
N ARG A 7 -7.59 36.62 -11.31
CA ARG A 7 -6.44 35.98 -10.63
C ARG A 7 -6.05 36.70 -9.34
N ARG A 8 -6.16 38.03 -9.29
CA ARG A 8 -5.87 38.81 -8.07
C ARG A 8 -6.95 38.60 -7.01
N THR A 9 -8.23 38.53 -7.39
CA THR A 9 -9.33 38.26 -6.47
C THR A 9 -9.19 36.88 -5.82
N TRP A 10 -8.89 35.84 -6.61
CA TRP A 10 -8.63 34.51 -6.09
C TRP A 10 -7.43 34.48 -5.13
N TRP A 11 -6.32 35.14 -5.49
CA TRP A 11 -5.16 35.26 -4.60
C TRP A 11 -5.50 35.93 -3.29
N LEU A 12 -6.29 37.00 -3.31
CA LEU A 12 -6.69 37.75 -2.12
C LEU A 12 -7.60 36.90 -1.21
N ILE A 13 -8.53 36.14 -1.79
CA ILE A 13 -9.35 35.17 -1.06
C ILE A 13 -8.45 34.10 -0.41
N PHE A 14 -7.52 33.50 -1.15
CA PHE A 14 -6.60 32.51 -0.58
C PHE A 14 -5.71 33.08 0.53
N LEU A 15 -5.25 34.33 0.39
CA LEU A 15 -4.44 35.01 1.40
C LEU A 15 -5.26 35.30 2.65
N VAL A 16 -6.50 35.80 2.50
CA VAL A 16 -7.40 36.08 3.62
C VAL A 16 -7.85 34.78 4.31
N SER A 17 -8.20 33.75 3.55
CA SER A 17 -8.53 32.43 4.10
C SER A 17 -7.33 31.80 4.79
N GLY A 18 -6.13 31.87 4.20
CA GLY A 18 -4.90 31.39 4.81
C GLY A 18 -4.55 32.15 6.10
N LEU A 19 -4.68 33.47 6.10
CA LEU A 19 -4.48 34.30 7.28
C LEU A 19 -5.54 34.03 8.36
N PHE A 20 -6.79 33.79 7.97
CA PHE A 20 -7.87 33.39 8.88
C PHE A 20 -7.62 32.02 9.51
N LEU A 21 -7.11 31.06 8.74
CA LEU A 21 -6.74 29.73 9.25
C LEU A 21 -5.56 29.82 10.23
N LEU A 22 -4.54 30.61 9.91
CA LEU A 22 -3.42 30.85 10.81
C LEU A 22 -3.87 31.59 12.08
N TRP A 23 -4.70 32.63 11.94
CA TRP A 23 -5.31 33.36 13.05
C TRP A 23 -6.09 32.44 13.99
N ARG A 24 -6.91 31.54 13.43
CA ARG A 24 -7.68 30.56 14.21
C ARG A 24 -6.80 29.47 14.86
N SER A 25 -5.67 29.12 14.26
CA SER A 25 -4.73 28.15 14.83
C SER A 25 -3.92 28.69 16.02
N VAL A 26 -3.70 30.01 16.09
CA VAL A 26 -2.82 30.66 17.07
C VAL A 26 -3.56 31.12 18.34
N LEU A 27 -4.87 31.40 18.27
CA LEU A 27 -5.60 31.94 19.44
C LEU A 27 -5.63 30.94 20.63
N PRO A 28 -5.31 31.40 21.86
CA PRO A 28 -5.23 30.55 23.06
C PRO A 28 -6.57 30.24 23.75
N GLY A 29 -7.73 30.56 23.16
CA GLY A 29 -9.03 30.54 23.85
C GLY A 29 -9.96 29.35 23.59
N GLY A 30 -9.55 28.34 22.83
CA GLY A 30 -10.35 27.15 22.55
C GLY A 30 -9.48 26.02 22.01
N PRO A 31 -10.03 24.80 21.82
CA PRO A 31 -9.25 23.73 21.22
C PRO A 31 -8.92 24.12 19.77
N GLY A 32 -7.67 24.55 19.56
CA GLY A 32 -7.23 25.12 18.29
C GLY A 32 -7.28 24.07 17.18
N MET A 33 -7.76 24.46 16.00
CA MET A 33 -7.76 23.60 14.80
C MET A 33 -6.37 22.99 14.55
N ALA A 34 -6.34 21.76 14.06
CA ALA A 34 -5.13 21.03 13.66
C ALA A 34 -4.11 20.76 14.79
N ARG A 35 -4.45 20.93 16.07
CA ARG A 35 -3.56 20.58 17.19
C ARG A 35 -3.70 19.12 17.57
N VAL A 36 -2.59 18.41 17.64
CA VAL A 36 -2.56 17.01 18.09
C VAL A 36 -2.21 16.98 19.58
N TYR A 37 -3.16 16.52 20.39
CA TYR A 37 -2.97 16.29 21.81
C TYR A 37 -2.46 14.86 22.04
N VAL A 38 -1.57 14.71 23.01
CA VAL A 38 -0.88 13.46 23.28
C VAL A 38 -0.76 13.29 24.78
N LYS A 39 -1.01 12.08 25.28
CA LYS A 39 -0.76 11.69 26.67
C LYS A 39 0.28 10.57 26.73
N PRO A 40 1.13 10.53 27.77
CA PRO A 40 1.99 9.39 27.99
C PRO A 40 1.13 8.19 28.39
N VAL A 41 1.37 7.02 27.80
CA VAL A 41 0.77 5.77 28.27
C VAL A 41 1.46 5.39 29.58
N LEU A 42 0.72 5.42 30.69
CA LEU A 42 1.16 4.84 31.94
C LEU A 42 0.94 3.33 31.84
N ALA A 43 2.00 2.57 31.55
CA ALA A 43 1.95 1.12 31.62
C ALA A 43 1.81 0.69 33.10
N GLU A 44 0.69 0.06 33.45
CA GLU A 44 0.56 -0.67 34.71
C GLU A 44 1.44 -1.93 34.62
N GLY A 45 2.64 -1.86 35.20
CA GLY A 45 3.63 -2.94 35.23
C GLY A 45 4.80 -2.73 34.28
N GLU A 46 5.99 -2.62 34.87
CA GLU A 46 7.33 -2.67 34.25
C GLU A 46 7.52 -2.00 32.88
N GLY A 47 7.77 -0.69 32.92
CA GLY A 47 8.95 -0.14 32.26
C GLY A 47 8.98 -0.06 30.73
N THR A 48 8.09 0.73 30.12
CA THR A 48 8.47 1.66 29.02
C THR A 48 7.61 2.92 29.05
N THR A 49 8.05 3.93 29.80
CA THR A 49 7.55 5.32 29.77
C THR A 49 8.06 6.04 28.51
N GLY A 50 7.64 5.58 27.33
CA GLY A 50 8.09 6.16 26.05
C GLY A 50 7.02 6.27 24.98
N GLU A 51 5.88 5.57 25.13
CA GLU A 51 4.85 5.56 24.10
C GLU A 51 3.82 6.67 24.34
N TRP A 52 3.78 7.58 23.37
CA TRP A 52 2.95 8.76 23.35
C TRP A 52 1.71 8.48 22.49
N VAL A 53 0.54 8.34 23.10
CA VAL A 53 -0.71 8.06 22.38
C VAL A 53 -1.50 9.35 22.18
N THR A 54 -2.22 9.47 21.07
CA THR A 54 -3.10 10.61 20.80
C THR A 54 -4.19 10.68 21.87
N ALA A 55 -4.25 11.79 22.60
CA ALA A 55 -5.19 12.03 23.68
C ALA A 55 -6.33 12.95 23.21
N ARG A 56 -7.46 12.88 23.91
CA ARG A 56 -8.51 13.89 23.72
C ARG A 56 -8.08 15.21 24.37
N PRO A 57 -8.56 16.37 23.89
CA PRO A 57 -8.28 17.66 24.51
C PRO A 57 -8.72 17.72 25.98
N ASP A 58 -9.77 16.99 26.35
CA ASP A 58 -10.40 17.02 27.68
C ASP A 58 -9.82 15.99 28.66
N GLU A 59 -8.87 15.15 28.23
CA GLU A 59 -8.25 14.15 29.10
C GLU A 59 -7.17 14.76 30.01
N PRO A 60 -7.13 14.41 31.31
CA PRO A 60 -6.08 14.89 32.21
C PRO A 60 -4.70 14.39 31.75
N GLY A 61 -3.76 15.31 31.57
CA GLY A 61 -2.40 15.02 31.08
C GLY A 61 -2.22 15.13 29.56
N ALA A 62 -3.23 15.62 28.82
CA ALA A 62 -3.12 15.93 27.40
C ALA A 62 -2.17 17.11 27.15
N LEU A 63 -1.03 16.85 26.49
CA LEU A 63 -0.07 17.85 26.06
C LEU A 63 -0.14 18.02 24.54
N VAL A 64 0.00 19.25 24.05
CA VAL A 64 0.10 19.50 22.61
C VAL A 64 1.46 19.03 22.11
N SER A 65 1.47 18.13 21.13
CA SER A 65 2.71 17.71 20.46
C SER A 65 2.99 18.62 19.26
N PRO A 66 4.04 19.47 19.31
CA PRO A 66 4.37 20.36 18.19
C PRO A 66 4.79 19.58 16.95
N ALA A 67 5.50 18.46 17.11
CA ALA A 67 5.94 17.62 15.99
C ALA A 67 4.76 16.98 15.23
N ARG A 68 3.78 16.40 15.95
CA ARG A 68 2.60 15.81 15.32
C ARG A 68 1.69 16.86 14.69
N THR A 69 1.54 18.00 15.36
CA THR A 69 0.81 19.17 14.84
C THR A 69 1.43 19.65 13.53
N ALA A 70 2.75 19.86 13.49
CA ALA A 70 3.46 20.21 12.25
C ALA A 70 3.28 19.15 11.16
N GLY A 71 3.31 17.86 11.52
CA GLY A 71 3.05 16.76 10.60
C GLY A 71 1.66 16.82 9.95
N VAL A 72 0.60 17.09 10.72
CA VAL A 72 -0.77 17.23 10.18
C VAL A 72 -0.86 18.43 9.23
N TRP A 73 -0.25 19.56 9.57
CA TRP A 73 -0.20 20.74 8.70
C TRP A 73 0.53 20.47 7.37
N VAL A 74 1.70 19.82 7.43
CA VAL A 74 2.46 19.43 6.22
C VAL A 74 1.63 18.46 5.37
N ALA A 75 1.00 17.46 5.98
CA ALA A 75 0.16 16.49 5.29
C ALA A 75 -1.08 17.14 4.64
N ALA A 76 -1.72 18.10 5.32
CA ALA A 76 -2.84 18.87 4.76
C ALA A 76 -2.42 19.72 3.57
N LEU A 77 -1.30 20.44 3.67
CA LEU A 77 -0.76 21.24 2.56
C LEU A 77 -0.40 20.37 1.35
N LEU A 78 0.24 19.21 1.56
CA LEU A 78 0.54 18.27 0.48
C LEU A 78 -0.74 17.69 -0.14
N THR A 79 -1.77 17.39 0.66
CA THR A 79 -3.06 16.91 0.16
C THR A 79 -3.76 17.97 -0.70
N LEU A 80 -3.76 19.23 -0.26
CA LEU A 80 -4.27 20.36 -1.05
C LEU A 80 -3.44 20.60 -2.32
N ALA A 81 -2.12 20.45 -2.26
CA ALA A 81 -1.26 20.55 -3.42
C ALA A 81 -1.59 19.49 -4.49
N ILE A 82 -1.95 18.27 -4.07
CA ILE A 82 -2.44 17.22 -4.98
C ILE A 82 -3.80 17.60 -5.56
N PHE A 83 -4.75 18.08 -4.74
CA PHE A 83 -6.06 18.52 -5.23
C PHE A 83 -6.00 19.72 -6.17
N SER A 84 -4.94 20.54 -6.11
CA SER A 84 -4.73 21.64 -7.07
C SER A 84 -4.69 21.17 -8.52
N PHE A 85 -4.30 19.91 -8.79
CA PHE A 85 -4.31 19.33 -10.13
C PHE A 85 -5.72 19.34 -10.76
N LEU A 86 -6.77 19.20 -9.96
CA LEU A 86 -8.16 19.21 -10.45
C LEU A 86 -8.52 20.53 -11.14
N TYR A 87 -7.87 21.62 -10.76
CA TYR A 87 -8.07 22.93 -11.40
C TYR A 87 -7.15 23.12 -12.61
N LYS A 88 -5.84 22.87 -12.45
CA LYS A 88 -4.82 22.95 -13.51
C LYS A 88 -3.47 22.39 -13.02
N ASP A 89 -2.57 22.02 -13.94
CA ASP A 89 -1.15 21.82 -13.64
C ASP A 89 -0.53 23.08 -13.00
N ASN A 90 -0.21 22.97 -11.70
CA ASN A 90 0.33 24.04 -10.86
C ASN A 90 1.71 23.60 -10.32
N PRO A 91 2.72 24.49 -10.17
CA PRO A 91 3.98 24.17 -9.49
C PRO A 91 3.81 23.46 -8.13
N ALA A 92 2.77 23.78 -7.36
CA ALA A 92 2.48 23.11 -6.09
C ALA A 92 2.23 21.60 -6.28
N TYR A 93 1.46 21.21 -7.30
CA TYR A 93 1.20 19.81 -7.63
C TYR A 93 2.49 19.10 -8.05
N ARG A 94 3.28 19.70 -8.96
CA ARG A 94 4.57 19.14 -9.41
C ARG A 94 5.57 18.94 -8.27
N PHE A 95 5.58 19.85 -7.30
CA PHE A 95 6.40 19.69 -6.10
C PHE A 95 5.92 18.49 -5.26
N ALA A 96 4.62 18.40 -4.98
CA ALA A 96 4.07 17.29 -4.20
C ALA A 96 4.31 15.93 -4.89
N GLU A 97 4.15 15.86 -6.21
CA GLU A 97 4.45 14.68 -7.02
C GLU A 97 5.94 14.30 -6.93
N ALA A 98 6.86 15.27 -7.11
CA ALA A 98 8.29 15.02 -7.01
C ALA A 98 8.71 14.56 -5.61
N VAL A 99 8.13 15.13 -4.56
CA VAL A 99 8.36 14.70 -3.17
C VAL A 99 7.85 13.27 -2.98
N MET A 100 6.63 12.95 -3.44
CA MET A 100 6.08 11.60 -3.31
C MET A 100 6.96 10.55 -3.98
N VAL A 101 7.31 10.77 -5.26
CA VAL A 101 8.15 9.85 -6.03
C VAL A 101 9.56 9.75 -5.43
N GLY A 102 10.13 10.89 -5.01
CA GLY A 102 11.44 10.95 -4.39
C GLY A 102 11.51 10.19 -3.07
N VAL A 103 10.52 10.37 -2.18
CA VAL A 103 10.44 9.64 -0.90
C VAL A 103 10.26 8.15 -1.13
N SER A 104 9.41 7.74 -2.08
CA SER A 104 9.26 6.32 -2.44
C SER A 104 10.58 5.72 -2.94
N ALA A 105 11.27 6.39 -3.86
CA ALA A 105 12.56 5.92 -4.36
C ALA A 105 13.64 5.87 -3.27
N ALA A 106 13.69 6.89 -2.40
CA ALA A 106 14.60 6.94 -1.28
C ALA A 106 14.36 5.80 -0.27
N TYR A 107 13.10 5.51 0.05
CA TYR A 107 12.76 4.39 0.94
C TYR A 107 13.28 3.06 0.38
N PHE A 108 13.03 2.77 -0.90
CA PHE A 108 13.54 1.55 -1.53
C PHE A 108 15.08 1.49 -1.56
N MET A 109 15.74 2.64 -1.76
CA MET A 109 17.21 2.70 -1.72
C MET A 109 17.75 2.41 -0.31
N VAL A 110 17.18 3.04 0.72
CA VAL A 110 17.60 2.86 2.12
C VAL A 110 17.35 1.43 2.59
N ALA A 111 16.15 0.90 2.33
CA ALA A 111 15.81 -0.49 2.64
C ALA A 111 16.71 -1.47 1.87
N GLY A 112 16.94 -1.24 0.57
CA GLY A 112 17.86 -2.07 -0.21
C GLY A 112 19.29 -2.04 0.30
N PHE A 113 19.76 -0.89 0.79
CA PHE A 113 21.09 -0.75 1.37
C PHE A 113 21.21 -1.46 2.72
N TRP A 114 20.32 -1.18 3.66
CA TRP A 114 20.41 -1.70 5.03
C TRP A 114 19.92 -3.13 5.19
N ASP A 115 18.84 -3.52 4.50
CA ASP A 115 18.28 -4.88 4.60
C ASP A 115 18.88 -5.83 3.57
N GLY A 116 19.34 -5.28 2.44
CA GLY A 116 19.96 -6.04 1.35
C GLY A 116 21.48 -6.05 1.44
N LEU A 117 22.08 -4.90 1.18
CA LEU A 117 23.52 -4.78 0.93
C LEU A 117 24.37 -5.02 2.19
N VAL A 118 24.02 -4.42 3.32
CA VAL A 118 24.77 -4.55 4.58
C VAL A 118 24.86 -6.01 5.05
N PRO A 119 23.76 -6.74 5.30
CA PRO A 119 23.82 -8.09 5.84
C PRO A 119 24.28 -9.13 4.81
N LYS A 120 23.99 -8.95 3.52
CA LYS A 120 24.28 -9.97 2.49
C LYS A 120 25.64 -9.78 1.80
N LEU A 121 26.20 -8.58 1.83
CA LEU A 121 27.48 -8.26 1.20
C LEU A 121 28.52 -7.80 2.23
N PHE A 122 28.28 -6.68 2.91
CA PHE A 122 29.32 -6.07 3.76
C PHE A 122 29.65 -6.89 5.01
N VAL A 123 28.67 -7.49 5.67
CA VAL A 123 28.90 -8.31 6.87
C VAL A 123 29.66 -9.61 6.55
N PRO A 124 29.34 -10.37 5.49
CA PRO A 124 30.15 -11.51 5.08
C PRO A 124 31.57 -11.13 4.67
N LEU A 125 31.75 -10.00 3.97
CA LEU A 125 33.08 -9.53 3.56
C LEU A 125 33.96 -9.12 4.74
N SER A 126 33.39 -8.48 5.77
CA SER A 126 34.15 -8.05 6.95
C SER A 126 34.58 -9.21 7.84
N ARG A 127 33.86 -10.34 7.79
CA ARG A 127 34.19 -11.57 8.53
C ARG A 127 35.03 -12.56 7.71
N MET A 128 35.35 -12.23 6.46
CA MET A 128 36.14 -13.09 5.59
C MET A 128 37.60 -13.12 6.06
N GLN A 129 38.04 -14.26 6.61
CA GLN A 129 39.43 -14.49 6.96
C GLN A 129 40.19 -14.88 5.69
N TRP A 130 41.13 -14.02 5.27
CA TRP A 130 41.94 -14.27 4.09
C TRP A 130 43.01 -15.31 4.44
N GLY A 131 42.93 -16.50 3.86
CA GLY A 131 44.00 -17.50 3.91
C GLY A 131 43.79 -18.73 4.81
N SER A 132 42.64 -18.91 5.47
CA SER A 132 42.32 -20.21 6.10
C SER A 132 41.68 -21.15 5.05
N GLY A 133 42.40 -22.20 4.68
CA GLY A 133 42.03 -23.12 3.59
C GLY A 133 40.76 -23.97 3.79
N ALA A 134 39.95 -23.71 4.82
CA ALA A 134 38.75 -24.49 5.14
C ALA A 134 37.47 -23.98 4.43
N ASP A 135 37.44 -22.73 3.96
CA ASP A 135 36.19 -22.05 3.55
C ASP A 135 36.15 -21.59 2.09
N VAL A 136 36.83 -22.28 1.18
CA VAL A 136 36.87 -21.89 -0.25
C VAL A 136 35.46 -21.87 -0.87
N GLY A 137 34.59 -22.82 -0.54
CA GLY A 137 33.22 -22.85 -1.06
C GLY A 137 32.33 -21.70 -0.56
N ARG A 138 32.50 -21.28 0.70
CA ARG A 138 31.74 -20.16 1.31
C ARG A 138 32.23 -18.82 0.75
N SER A 139 33.54 -18.67 0.58
CA SER A 139 34.17 -17.47 0.04
C SER A 139 33.75 -17.15 -1.41
N LEU A 140 33.66 -18.17 -2.27
CA LEU A 140 33.22 -18.00 -3.67
C LEU A 140 31.75 -17.55 -3.78
N LEU A 141 30.88 -18.09 -2.92
CA LEU A 141 29.47 -17.68 -2.87
C LEU A 141 29.30 -16.23 -2.37
N THR A 142 30.19 -15.73 -1.51
CA THR A 142 30.21 -14.32 -1.06
C THR A 142 30.79 -13.37 -2.11
N LEU A 143 31.68 -13.85 -2.98
CA LEU A 143 32.24 -13.05 -4.07
C LEU A 143 31.25 -12.84 -5.22
N THR A 144 30.36 -13.79 -5.49
CA THR A 144 29.38 -13.68 -6.59
C THR A 144 28.50 -12.40 -6.51
N PRO A 145 27.87 -12.07 -5.36
CA PRO A 145 27.13 -10.81 -5.22
C PRO A 145 27.99 -9.56 -5.35
N LEU A 146 29.26 -9.61 -4.92
CA LEU A 146 30.20 -8.50 -5.03
C LEU A 146 30.53 -8.22 -6.51
N VAL A 147 30.87 -9.26 -7.27
CA VAL A 147 31.20 -9.15 -8.69
C VAL A 147 29.98 -8.66 -9.48
N LEU A 148 28.81 -9.26 -9.26
CA LEU A 148 27.57 -8.83 -9.92
C LEU A 148 27.17 -7.40 -9.52
N GLY A 149 27.40 -7.01 -8.27
CA GLY A 149 27.18 -5.65 -7.77
C GLY A 149 28.10 -4.63 -8.46
N MET A 150 29.40 -4.92 -8.56
CA MET A 150 30.33 -4.04 -9.28
C MET A 150 29.99 -3.95 -10.78
N MET A 151 29.63 -5.06 -11.42
CA MET A 151 29.18 -5.06 -12.81
C MET A 151 27.92 -4.20 -13.02
N LEU A 152 27.05 -4.10 -12.02
CA LEU A 152 25.87 -3.24 -12.06
C LEU A 152 26.23 -1.75 -11.95
N LEU A 153 27.27 -1.39 -11.18
CA LEU A 153 27.73 0.01 -11.07
C LEU A 153 28.24 0.57 -12.41
N TRP A 154 28.74 -0.30 -13.30
CA TRP A 154 29.13 0.10 -14.66
C TRP A 154 27.97 0.62 -15.51
N ARG A 155 26.72 0.42 -15.08
CA ARG A 155 25.54 1.03 -15.69
C ARG A 155 25.48 2.55 -15.53
N LEU A 156 26.13 3.11 -14.50
CA LEU A 156 26.20 4.56 -14.29
C LEU A 156 27.11 5.24 -15.33
N LEU A 157 27.95 4.47 -16.03
CA LEU A 157 28.78 4.96 -17.11
C LEU A 157 28.04 4.84 -18.46
N PRO A 158 28.01 5.89 -19.30
CA PRO A 158 27.27 5.89 -20.57
C PRO A 158 27.74 4.83 -21.58
N ARG A 159 28.93 4.24 -21.40
CA ARG A 159 29.52 3.19 -22.27
C ARG A 159 29.56 1.80 -21.65
N GLY A 160 29.14 1.62 -20.39
CA GLY A 160 29.26 0.35 -19.64
C GLY A 160 28.06 -0.59 -19.73
N GLY A 161 27.04 -0.25 -20.52
CA GLY A 161 25.74 -0.94 -20.53
C GLY A 161 25.75 -2.42 -20.93
N TRP A 162 26.80 -2.94 -21.58
CA TRP A 162 26.91 -4.37 -21.91
C TRP A 162 27.22 -5.23 -20.68
N ILE A 163 28.12 -4.77 -19.81
CA ILE A 163 28.57 -5.50 -18.62
C ILE A 163 27.41 -5.64 -17.63
N ALA A 164 26.59 -4.60 -17.49
CA ALA A 164 25.41 -4.60 -16.63
C ALA A 164 24.29 -5.58 -17.07
N ARG A 165 24.33 -6.13 -18.29
CA ARG A 165 23.32 -7.09 -18.78
C ARG A 165 23.38 -8.43 -18.05
N TRP A 166 24.57 -8.87 -17.65
CA TRP A 166 24.74 -10.15 -16.95
C TRP A 166 24.08 -10.15 -15.57
N PRO A 167 24.31 -9.16 -14.68
CA PRO A 167 23.54 -9.02 -13.45
C PRO A 167 22.03 -8.90 -13.69
N LEU A 168 21.60 -8.17 -14.72
CA LEU A 168 20.17 -8.02 -15.03
C LEU A 168 19.53 -9.35 -15.46
N ALA A 169 20.21 -10.13 -16.31
CA ALA A 169 19.74 -11.46 -16.71
C ALA A 169 19.62 -12.39 -15.50
N PHE A 170 20.60 -12.33 -14.58
CA PHE A 170 20.54 -13.08 -13.33
C PHE A 170 19.34 -12.65 -12.47
N ILE A 171 19.16 -11.35 -12.25
CA ILE A 171 18.02 -10.79 -11.50
C ILE A 171 16.70 -11.24 -12.12
N VAL A 172 16.48 -11.01 -13.41
CA VAL A 172 15.23 -11.37 -14.10
C VAL A 172 14.99 -12.87 -14.05
N GLY A 173 16.02 -13.69 -14.27
CA GLY A 173 15.93 -15.15 -14.20
C GLY A 173 15.55 -15.65 -12.81
N THR A 174 16.21 -15.13 -11.76
CA THR A 174 15.87 -15.47 -10.36
C THR A 174 14.46 -15.04 -10.00
N TYR A 175 14.05 -13.80 -10.34
CA TYR A 175 12.70 -13.33 -10.07
C TYR A 175 11.63 -14.12 -10.83
N ALA A 176 11.87 -14.48 -12.09
CA ALA A 176 10.97 -15.32 -12.87
C ALA A 176 10.85 -16.73 -12.27
N GLY A 177 11.97 -17.34 -11.87
CA GLY A 177 11.98 -18.65 -11.23
C GLY A 177 11.22 -18.66 -9.89
N ILE A 178 11.50 -17.70 -9.01
CA ILE A 178 10.78 -17.56 -7.74
C ILE A 178 9.29 -17.33 -8.00
N ARG A 179 8.93 -16.41 -8.90
CA ARG A 179 7.53 -16.09 -9.19
C ARG A 179 6.78 -17.27 -9.80
N LEU A 180 7.42 -18.08 -10.64
CA LEU A 180 6.83 -19.31 -11.17
C LEU A 180 6.50 -20.29 -10.04
N LEU A 181 7.45 -20.53 -9.12
CA LEU A 181 7.23 -21.43 -8.00
C LEU A 181 6.17 -20.89 -7.04
N SER A 182 6.24 -19.60 -6.69
CA SER A 182 5.25 -18.94 -5.83
C SER A 182 3.86 -18.97 -6.44
N PHE A 183 3.71 -18.78 -7.75
CA PHE A 183 2.42 -18.88 -8.42
C PHE A 183 1.87 -20.31 -8.38
N LEU A 184 2.71 -21.32 -8.62
CA LEU A 184 2.29 -22.72 -8.56
C LEU A 184 1.84 -23.12 -7.14
N GLU A 185 2.61 -22.76 -6.12
CA GLU A 185 2.31 -23.15 -4.74
C GLU A 185 1.19 -22.30 -4.11
N ALA A 186 1.30 -20.98 -4.20
CA ALA A 186 0.38 -20.08 -3.52
C ALA A 186 -0.93 -19.91 -4.26
N ASP A 187 -0.89 -19.75 -5.59
CA ASP A 187 -2.11 -19.49 -6.35
C ASP A 187 -2.74 -20.79 -6.84
N PHE A 188 -2.01 -21.62 -7.57
CA PHE A 188 -2.58 -22.81 -8.20
C PHE A 188 -2.98 -23.89 -7.18
N VAL A 189 -2.05 -24.32 -6.32
CA VAL A 189 -2.35 -25.34 -5.30
C VAL A 189 -3.36 -24.82 -4.27
N SER A 190 -3.27 -23.54 -3.84
CA SER A 190 -4.28 -23.03 -2.92
C SER A 190 -5.65 -22.92 -3.56
N GLN A 191 -5.78 -22.55 -4.83
CA GLN A 191 -7.07 -22.51 -5.51
C GLN A 191 -7.70 -23.91 -5.57
N ILE A 192 -6.93 -24.94 -5.90
CA ILE A 192 -7.39 -26.34 -5.88
C ILE A 192 -7.83 -26.72 -4.46
N ARG A 193 -6.99 -26.49 -3.45
CA ARG A 193 -7.32 -26.80 -2.05
C ARG A 193 -8.60 -26.09 -1.61
N ASN A 194 -8.76 -24.83 -1.97
CA ASN A 194 -9.94 -24.03 -1.60
C ASN A 194 -11.23 -24.50 -2.31
N THR A 195 -11.12 -25.26 -3.40
CA THR A 195 -12.27 -25.92 -4.06
C THR A 195 -12.61 -27.29 -3.48
N ILE A 196 -11.72 -27.91 -2.69
CA ILE A 196 -11.98 -29.19 -2.01
C ILE A 196 -12.71 -28.90 -0.69
N VAL A 197 -14.00 -28.56 -0.81
CA VAL A 197 -14.88 -28.25 0.33
C VAL A 197 -16.01 -29.26 0.44
N PRO A 198 -16.46 -29.61 1.67
CA PRO A 198 -17.62 -30.48 1.83
C PRO A 198 -18.87 -29.78 1.28
N LEU A 199 -19.57 -30.45 0.37
CA LEU A 199 -20.80 -29.91 -0.24
C LEU A 199 -21.98 -29.93 0.71
N LEU A 200 -21.98 -30.84 1.69
CA LEU A 200 -22.96 -30.91 2.76
C LEU A 200 -22.24 -30.59 4.07
N VAL A 201 -22.39 -29.35 4.53
CA VAL A 201 -21.81 -28.89 5.79
C VAL A 201 -22.76 -29.24 6.92
N ARG A 202 -22.29 -30.03 7.88
CA ARG A 202 -23.04 -30.39 9.09
C ARG A 202 -22.77 -29.35 10.18
N ASN A 203 -23.81 -28.94 10.90
CA ASN A 203 -23.63 -28.01 12.02
C ASN A 203 -22.73 -28.63 13.11
N PRO A 204 -21.94 -27.80 13.81
CA PRO A 204 -21.12 -28.24 14.95
C PRO A 204 -21.93 -28.99 16.02
N ASP A 205 -23.22 -28.69 16.14
CA ASP A 205 -24.13 -29.26 17.14
C ASP A 205 -24.73 -30.63 16.74
N GLY A 206 -24.27 -31.22 15.62
CA GLY A 206 -24.61 -32.59 15.21
C GLY A 206 -26.04 -32.84 14.71
N LEU A 207 -26.99 -31.94 15.05
CA LEU A 207 -28.41 -32.04 14.74
C LEU A 207 -28.83 -30.98 13.70
N GLY A 208 -28.31 -31.09 12.48
CA GLY A 208 -28.75 -30.27 11.35
C GLY A 208 -27.71 -30.08 10.25
N PHE A 209 -28.18 -29.72 9.05
CA PHE A 209 -27.35 -29.28 7.95
C PHE A 209 -27.32 -27.75 7.91
N ASP A 210 -26.15 -27.16 7.72
CA ASP A 210 -26.05 -25.74 7.37
C ASP A 210 -26.37 -25.60 5.88
N LEU A 211 -27.61 -25.24 5.58
CA LEU A 211 -28.07 -25.03 4.21
C LEU A 211 -27.30 -23.88 3.54
N TRP A 212 -26.95 -22.83 4.28
CA TRP A 212 -26.29 -21.67 3.70
C TRP A 212 -24.84 -21.97 3.32
N ALA A 213 -24.08 -22.61 4.22
CA ALA A 213 -22.71 -23.02 3.90
C ALA A 213 -22.67 -24.07 2.78
N SER A 214 -23.62 -25.01 2.76
CA SER A 214 -23.73 -26.03 1.71
C SER A 214 -24.05 -25.42 0.34
N VAL A 215 -25.00 -24.46 0.27
CA VAL A 215 -25.32 -23.73 -0.96
C VAL A 215 -24.12 -22.91 -1.44
N ARG A 216 -23.42 -22.21 -0.53
CA ARG A 216 -22.22 -21.44 -0.89
C ARG A 216 -21.13 -22.33 -1.50
N ASN A 217 -20.85 -23.48 -0.89
CA ASN A 217 -19.85 -24.42 -1.37
C ASN A 217 -20.26 -25.05 -2.71
N GLY A 218 -21.54 -25.38 -2.88
CA GLY A 218 -22.09 -25.88 -4.15
C GLY A 218 -22.04 -24.83 -5.27
N LEU A 219 -22.36 -23.58 -4.97
CA LEU A 219 -22.28 -22.45 -5.90
C LEU A 219 -20.83 -22.20 -6.33
N MET A 220 -19.89 -22.28 -5.39
CA MET A 220 -18.46 -22.12 -5.64
C MET A 220 -17.93 -23.23 -6.56
N LEU A 221 -18.17 -24.50 -6.23
CA LEU A 221 -17.74 -25.64 -7.06
C LEU A 221 -18.41 -25.61 -8.44
N GLY A 222 -19.73 -25.36 -8.48
CA GLY A 222 -20.49 -25.26 -9.72
C GLY A 222 -19.99 -24.13 -10.61
N GLY A 223 -19.68 -22.97 -10.03
CA GLY A 223 -19.08 -21.83 -10.73
C GLY A 223 -17.71 -22.16 -11.32
N VAL A 224 -16.82 -22.80 -10.55
CA VAL A 224 -15.48 -23.20 -11.03
C VAL A 224 -15.59 -24.20 -12.19
N LEU A 225 -16.39 -25.26 -12.05
CA LEU A 225 -16.59 -26.26 -13.10
C LEU A 225 -17.21 -25.65 -14.36
N SER A 226 -18.17 -24.75 -14.19
CA SER A 226 -18.86 -24.07 -15.28
C SER A 226 -17.94 -23.09 -16.03
N CYS A 227 -17.09 -22.35 -15.32
CA CYS A 227 -16.04 -21.52 -15.92
C CYS A 227 -14.98 -22.35 -16.63
N LEU A 228 -14.57 -23.50 -16.06
CA LEU A 228 -13.60 -24.40 -16.69
C LEU A 228 -14.17 -24.98 -17.99
N ALA A 229 -15.46 -25.34 -18.00
CA ALA A 229 -16.16 -25.79 -19.20
C ALA A 229 -16.23 -24.70 -20.29
N TYR A 230 -16.36 -23.43 -19.91
CA TYR A 230 -16.34 -22.32 -20.87
C TYR A 230 -14.96 -22.10 -21.51
N PHE A 231 -13.87 -22.20 -20.74
CA PHE A 231 -12.51 -22.03 -21.27
C PHE A 231 -11.93 -23.27 -21.95
N PHE A 232 -12.61 -24.41 -21.85
CA PHE A 232 -12.18 -25.64 -22.49
C PHE A 232 -12.54 -25.62 -23.98
N PHE A 233 -11.66 -25.03 -24.79
CA PHE A 233 -11.86 -24.87 -26.24
C PHE A 233 -11.83 -26.18 -27.04
N SER A 234 -11.41 -27.30 -26.45
CA SER A 234 -11.27 -28.58 -27.14
C SER A 234 -12.59 -29.33 -27.39
N VAL A 235 -13.73 -28.84 -26.88
CA VAL A 235 -15.05 -29.45 -27.08
C VAL A 235 -15.99 -28.46 -27.77
N ASP A 236 -16.66 -28.93 -28.81
CA ASP A 236 -17.69 -28.15 -29.49
C ASP A 236 -18.83 -27.82 -28.52
N HIS A 237 -19.15 -26.53 -28.39
CA HIS A 237 -20.09 -25.99 -27.40
C HIS A 237 -21.58 -26.25 -27.73
N ARG A 238 -21.93 -27.43 -28.26
CA ARG A 238 -23.30 -27.79 -28.65
C ARG A 238 -24.02 -28.57 -27.53
N GLY A 239 -25.35 -28.44 -27.45
CA GLY A 239 -26.19 -29.23 -26.54
C GLY A 239 -26.09 -28.84 -25.05
N ALA A 240 -26.07 -29.84 -24.15
CA ALA A 240 -26.05 -29.64 -22.69
C ALA A 240 -24.77 -28.95 -22.20
N TYR A 241 -23.63 -29.24 -22.83
CA TYR A 241 -22.34 -28.62 -22.51
C TYR A 241 -22.36 -27.10 -22.76
N GLY A 242 -22.95 -26.66 -23.88
CA GLY A 242 -23.10 -25.24 -24.20
C GLY A 242 -23.97 -24.47 -23.19
N ARG A 243 -24.94 -25.13 -22.53
CA ARG A 243 -25.72 -24.51 -21.45
C ARG A 243 -24.90 -24.32 -20.18
N VAL A 244 -24.09 -25.32 -19.82
CA VAL A 244 -23.17 -25.24 -18.66
C VAL A 244 -22.10 -24.18 -18.90
N ALA A 245 -21.52 -24.11 -20.10
CA ALA A 245 -20.57 -23.06 -20.46
C ALA A 245 -21.21 -21.66 -20.42
N ARG A 246 -22.48 -21.53 -20.81
CA ARG A 246 -23.20 -20.25 -20.72
C ARG A 246 -23.32 -19.77 -19.29
N VAL A 247 -23.63 -20.65 -18.33
CA VAL A 247 -23.63 -20.29 -16.90
C VAL A 247 -22.25 -19.76 -16.48
N GLY A 248 -21.17 -20.34 -17.00
CA GLY A 248 -19.79 -19.92 -16.74
C GLY A 248 -19.54 -18.49 -17.21
N VAL A 249 -20.08 -18.11 -18.38
CA VAL A 249 -20.05 -16.73 -18.86
C VAL A 249 -20.72 -15.76 -17.88
N TRP A 250 -21.87 -16.13 -17.31
CA TRP A 250 -22.53 -15.29 -16.29
C TRP A 250 -21.66 -15.13 -15.05
N TYR A 251 -21.04 -16.21 -14.56
CA TYR A 251 -20.08 -16.12 -13.46
C TYR A 251 -18.89 -15.20 -13.78
N LEU A 252 -18.33 -15.30 -14.98
CA LEU A 252 -17.23 -14.45 -15.42
C LEU A 252 -17.66 -12.97 -15.51
N MET A 253 -18.84 -12.68 -16.06
CA MET A 253 -19.35 -11.31 -16.14
C MET A 253 -19.56 -10.70 -14.75
N ILE A 254 -20.10 -11.47 -13.79
CA ILE A 254 -20.30 -11.00 -12.42
C ILE A 254 -18.96 -10.75 -11.71
N THR A 255 -18.01 -11.69 -11.82
CA THR A 255 -16.70 -11.56 -11.15
C THR A 255 -15.84 -10.45 -11.75
N PHE A 256 -15.84 -10.27 -13.07
CA PHE A 256 -15.19 -9.14 -13.71
C PHE A 256 -15.88 -7.81 -13.38
N GLY A 257 -17.22 -7.79 -13.34
CA GLY A 257 -17.99 -6.62 -12.92
C GLY A 257 -17.68 -6.20 -11.48
N ALA A 258 -17.62 -7.15 -10.55
CA ALA A 258 -17.24 -6.92 -9.17
C ALA A 258 -15.79 -6.41 -9.06
N SER A 259 -14.86 -7.01 -9.81
CA SER A 259 -13.45 -6.57 -9.84
C SER A 259 -13.30 -5.13 -10.33
N PHE A 260 -14.05 -4.75 -11.37
CA PHE A 260 -14.11 -3.35 -11.83
C PHE A 260 -14.67 -2.43 -10.75
N ALA A 261 -15.80 -2.80 -10.13
CA ALA A 261 -16.43 -2.02 -9.07
C ALA A 261 -15.51 -1.82 -7.86
N PHE A 262 -14.73 -2.82 -7.46
CA PHE A 262 -13.75 -2.70 -6.37
C PHE A 262 -12.69 -1.63 -6.65
N THR A 263 -12.22 -1.49 -7.89
CA THR A 263 -11.25 -0.44 -8.24
C THR A 263 -11.86 0.96 -8.16
N VAL A 264 -13.12 1.11 -8.58
CA VAL A 264 -13.85 2.39 -8.51
C VAL A 264 -14.13 2.75 -7.05
N MET A 265 -14.62 1.79 -6.26
CA MET A 265 -14.84 1.95 -4.82
C MET A 265 -13.55 2.33 -4.10
N GLY A 266 -12.42 1.69 -4.43
CA GLY A 266 -11.12 2.03 -3.87
C GLY A 266 -10.71 3.49 -4.12
N ARG A 267 -10.92 4.00 -5.34
CA ARG A 267 -10.62 5.41 -5.67
C ARG A 267 -11.53 6.39 -4.94
N ILE A 268 -12.84 6.10 -4.86
CA ILE A 268 -13.80 6.94 -4.14
C ILE A 268 -13.51 6.92 -2.63
N ALA A 269 -13.21 5.75 -2.06
CA ALA A 269 -12.85 5.60 -0.67
C ALA A 269 -11.56 6.36 -0.32
N LEU A 270 -10.54 6.33 -1.19
CA LEU A 270 -9.34 7.14 -1.02
C LEU A 270 -9.64 8.64 -1.05
N LEU A 271 -10.51 9.09 -1.96
CA LEU A 271 -10.94 10.50 -2.01
C LEU A 271 -11.69 10.88 -0.71
N ALA A 272 -12.64 10.06 -0.28
CA ALA A 272 -13.40 10.27 0.95
C ALA A 272 -12.47 10.34 2.16
N ALA A 273 -11.53 9.41 2.29
CA ALA A 273 -10.54 9.41 3.37
C ALA A 273 -9.67 10.68 3.38
N ARG A 274 -9.33 11.24 2.20
CA ARG A 274 -8.59 12.51 2.12
C ARG A 274 -9.44 13.72 2.48
N LEU A 275 -10.74 13.71 2.16
CA LEU A 275 -11.68 14.75 2.60
C LEU A 275 -11.96 14.67 4.09
N GLU A 276 -12.12 13.46 4.63
CA GLU A 276 -12.26 13.20 6.06
C GLU A 276 -11.02 13.70 6.81
N PHE A 277 -9.81 13.37 6.35
CA PHE A 277 -8.57 13.93 6.93
C PHE A 277 -8.55 15.48 6.91
N LEU A 278 -9.01 16.11 5.83
CA LEU A 278 -9.01 17.57 5.72
C LEU A 278 -10.04 18.23 6.64
N PHE A 279 -11.25 17.67 6.72
CA PHE A 279 -12.37 18.26 7.46
C PHE A 279 -12.42 17.83 8.93
N ASP A 280 -12.10 16.58 9.22
CA ASP A 280 -12.00 16.06 10.58
C ASP A 280 -10.63 16.43 11.15
N ASP A 281 -9.55 15.72 10.78
CA ASP A 281 -8.25 15.79 11.47
C ASP A 281 -7.58 17.19 11.42
N TRP A 282 -7.68 17.89 10.28
CA TRP A 282 -7.05 19.19 10.09
C TRP A 282 -7.97 20.36 10.49
N LEU A 283 -9.13 20.53 9.84
CA LEU A 283 -10.00 21.70 10.06
C LEU A 283 -10.98 21.57 11.22
N TRP A 284 -11.18 20.37 11.78
CA TRP A 284 -12.12 20.13 12.88
C TRP A 284 -13.53 20.67 12.61
N LEU A 285 -13.98 20.59 11.36
CA LEU A 285 -15.31 21.00 10.89
C LEU A 285 -16.37 19.92 11.16
N ILE A 286 -15.95 18.66 11.18
CA ILE A 286 -16.78 17.49 11.43
C ILE A 286 -16.10 16.62 12.48
N ASP A 287 -16.88 15.95 13.35
CA ASP A 287 -16.39 14.94 14.29
C ASP A 287 -17.30 13.70 14.23
N PRO A 288 -17.15 12.86 13.19
CA PRO A 288 -17.99 11.67 13.03
C PRO A 288 -17.69 10.58 14.08
N LEU A 289 -16.55 10.65 14.77
CA LEU A 289 -16.07 9.61 15.67
C LEU A 289 -16.12 10.02 17.16
N GLY A 290 -16.62 11.23 17.47
CA GLY A 290 -16.71 11.75 18.83
C GLY A 290 -15.36 11.79 19.53
N LYS A 291 -14.27 12.06 18.79
CA LYS A 291 -12.91 12.06 19.33
C LYS A 291 -12.63 13.30 20.18
N ARG A 292 -13.48 14.32 20.10
CA ARG A 292 -13.22 15.67 20.64
C ARG A 292 -14.28 16.17 21.61
N THR A 293 -15.26 15.32 21.96
CA THR A 293 -16.29 15.54 22.98
C THR A 293 -16.29 14.44 24.02
#